data_AF-A0A9E1XFW3-F1
#
_entry.id   AF-A0A9E1XFW3-F1
#
_cell.length_a   1.000
_cell.length_b   1.000
_cell.length_c   1.000
_cell.angle_alpha   90.00
_cell.angle_beta   90.00
_cell.angle_gamma   90.00
#
_symmetry.space_group_name_H-M   'P 1'
#
loop_
_entity.id
_entity.type
_entity.pdbx_description
1 polymer ?
#
loop_
_entity_poly.entity_id
_entity_poly.type
_entity_poly.pdbx_seq_one_letter_code
_entity_poly.pdbx_strand_id
1 'polypeptide(L)'
;SFSQFIPHDPEFISRTTALVGRMSEIRNKRGDISHGRPSPKEEESDKELAEFIMGIADYTIYYLLNIYFNADLSSFEDVKYEDNVDFNEYLDDMYEVENIIYSKALFDQDPAAYGELLNNYLDEKEQERL
;
A
#
# COMPACT_ATOMS: atom_id res chain seq x y z
N SER A 1 14.50 10.31 -9.63
CA SER A 1 13.44 11.01 -8.88
C SER A 1 13.35 10.36 -7.50
N PHE A 2 13.28 11.10 -6.39
CA PHE A 2 13.35 10.52 -5.04
C PHE A 2 12.08 9.73 -4.71
N SER A 3 12.09 8.43 -4.97
CA SER A 3 11.29 7.47 -4.20
C SER A 3 11.81 7.50 -2.76
N GLN A 4 11.27 8.40 -1.94
CA GLN A 4 11.50 8.35 -0.50
C GLN A 4 10.80 7.10 0.02
N PHE A 5 11.53 6.00 0.14
CA PHE A 5 11.18 4.92 1.06
C PHE A 5 10.98 5.57 2.42
N ILE A 6 9.74 5.70 2.88
CA ILE A 6 9.43 6.14 4.24
C ILE A 6 9.60 4.90 5.11
N PRO A 7 10.72 4.73 5.85
CA PRO A 7 10.86 3.58 6.73
C PRO A 7 9.70 3.58 7.72
N HIS A 8 9.01 2.45 7.81
CA HIS A 8 7.97 2.25 8.82
C HIS A 8 8.58 2.49 10.20
N ASP A 9 8.09 3.50 10.93
CA ASP A 9 8.48 3.75 12.31
C ASP A 9 7.81 2.70 13.21
N PRO A 10 8.54 1.69 13.72
CA PRO A 10 7.94 0.60 14.47
C PRO A 10 7.36 1.06 15.82
N GLU A 11 7.94 2.11 16.40
CA GLU A 11 7.47 2.70 17.65
C GLU A 11 6.14 3.40 17.41
N PHE A 12 6.02 4.18 16.33
CA PHE A 12 4.77 4.80 15.92
C PHE A 12 3.65 3.76 15.70
N ILE A 13 3.96 2.66 15.01
CA ILE A 13 3.01 1.56 14.78
C ILE A 13 2.56 0.94 16.10
N SER A 14 3.50 0.64 16.99
CA SER A 14 3.23 0.05 18.31
C SER A 14 2.34 0.95 19.17
N ARG A 15 2.65 2.26 19.25
CA ARG A 15 1.87 3.23 20.03
C ARG A 15 0.47 3.45 19.47
N THR A 16 0.35 3.54 18.15
CA THR A 16 -0.95 3.68 17.47
C THR A 16 -1.81 2.43 17.67
N THR A 17 -1.22 1.24 17.61
CA THR A 17 -1.92 -0.03 17.89
C THR A 17 -2.45 -0.07 19.32
N ALA A 18 -1.64 0.37 20.29
CA ALA A 18 -2.07 0.45 21.69
C ALA A 18 -3.24 1.44 21.89
N LEU A 19 -3.22 2.59 21.19
CA LEU A 19 -4.32 3.57 21.23
C LEU A 19 -5.63 2.97 20.68
N VAL A 20 -5.56 2.32 19.52
CA VAL A 20 -6.73 1.62 18.91
C VAL A 20 -7.25 0.51 19.83
N GLY A 21 -6.35 -0.23 20.49
CA GLY A 21 -6.69 -1.22 21.50
C GLY A 21 -7.49 -0.61 22.65
N ARG A 22 -7.05 0.54 23.18
CA ARG A 22 -7.77 1.24 24.25
C ARG A 22 -9.13 1.77 23.81
N MET A 23 -9.25 2.31 22.59
CA MET A 23 -10.56 2.70 22.04
C MET A 23 -11.51 1.52 21.95
N SER A 24 -11.01 0.35 21.54
CA SER A 24 -11.79 -0.89 21.46
C SER A 24 -12.26 -1.38 22.83
N GLU A 25 -11.40 -1.27 23.86
CA GLU A 25 -11.77 -1.58 25.24
C GLU A 25 -12.87 -0.65 25.77
N ILE A 26 -12.76 0.67 25.54
CA ILE A 26 -13.77 1.65 25.95
C ILE A 26 -15.11 1.33 25.30
N ARG A 27 -15.11 1.11 23.98
CA ARG A 27 -16.28 0.70 23.20
C ARG A 27 -16.93 -0.57 23.75
N ASN A 28 -16.12 -1.58 24.08
CA ASN A 28 -16.61 -2.85 24.61
C ASN A 28 -17.20 -2.69 26.03
N LYS A 29 -16.56 -1.91 26.90
CA LYS A 29 -17.04 -1.63 28.27
C LYS A 29 -18.37 -0.88 28.27
N ARG A 30 -18.53 0.09 27.37
CA ARG A 30 -19.73 0.94 27.29
C ARG A 30 -20.88 0.30 26.52
N GLY A 31 -20.63 -0.84 25.87
CA GLY A 31 -21.66 -1.65 25.22
C GLY A 31 -22.39 -0.93 24.08
N ASP A 32 -21.75 0.08 23.47
CA ASP A 32 -22.37 0.95 22.44
C ASP A 32 -22.76 0.20 21.15
N ILE A 33 -22.27 -1.05 20.97
CA ILE A 33 -22.52 -1.89 19.79
C ILE A 33 -23.25 -3.21 20.16
N SER A 34 -23.77 -3.33 21.38
CA SER A 34 -24.46 -4.56 21.81
C SER A 34 -25.88 -4.64 21.23
N HIS A 35 -26.10 -5.64 20.38
CA HIS A 35 -27.33 -5.92 19.64
C HIS A 35 -28.62 -5.87 20.49
N GLY A 36 -29.44 -4.84 20.25
CA GLY A 36 -30.91 -4.96 20.27
C GLY A 36 -31.63 -4.95 21.61
N ARG A 37 -30.97 -4.77 22.75
CA ARG A 37 -31.67 -4.52 24.03
C ARG A 37 -31.00 -3.40 24.82
N PRO A 38 -31.77 -2.40 25.31
CA PRO A 38 -31.24 -1.44 26.26
C PRO A 38 -30.91 -2.18 27.56
N SER A 39 -29.62 -2.45 27.77
CA SER A 39 -29.08 -2.87 29.06
C SER A 39 -28.72 -1.61 29.85
N PRO A 40 -28.87 -1.59 31.18
CA PRO A 40 -28.29 -0.53 31.99
C PRO A 40 -26.79 -0.47 31.70
N LYS A 41 -26.30 0.68 31.25
CA LYS A 41 -24.87 0.92 31.02
C LYS A 41 -24.28 1.46 32.32
N GLU A 42 -23.23 0.83 32.84
CA GLU A 42 -22.49 1.37 34.00
C GLU A 42 -21.71 2.62 33.62
N GLU A 43 -21.28 2.71 32.36
CA GLU A 43 -20.59 3.87 31.78
C GLU A 43 -21.20 4.18 30.40
N GLU A 44 -21.64 5.42 30.19
CA GLU A 44 -22.09 5.90 28.88
C GLU A 44 -20.96 6.59 28.12
N SER A 45 -21.03 6.55 26.79
CA SER A 45 -20.20 7.40 25.95
C SER A 45 -20.75 8.81 25.91
N ASP A 46 -19.89 9.78 26.22
CA ASP A 46 -20.19 11.20 26.03
C ASP A 46 -19.98 11.62 24.57
N LYS A 47 -20.50 12.80 24.26
CA LYS A 47 -20.46 13.36 22.91
C LYS A 47 -19.01 13.67 22.50
N GLU A 48 -18.21 14.13 23.45
CA GLU A 48 -16.82 14.53 23.28
C GLU A 48 -15.95 13.36 22.83
N LEU A 49 -16.13 12.17 23.43
CA LEU A 49 -15.44 10.95 23.01
C LEU A 49 -15.87 10.52 21.60
N ALA A 50 -17.17 10.61 21.29
CA ALA A 50 -17.65 10.26 19.95
C ALA A 50 -17.04 11.19 18.89
N GLU A 51 -17.02 12.51 19.14
CA GLU A 51 -16.39 13.50 18.27
C GLU A 51 -14.88 13.26 18.12
N PHE A 52 -14.20 12.91 19.21
CA PHE A 52 -12.78 12.56 19.19
C PHE A 52 -12.49 11.34 18.30
N ILE A 53 -13.26 10.25 18.45
CA ILE A 53 -13.10 9.03 17.65
C ILE A 53 -13.39 9.30 16.17
N MET A 54 -14.46 10.04 15.87
CA MET A 54 -14.78 10.43 14.49
C MET A 54 -13.66 11.25 13.86
N GLY A 55 -13.13 12.24 14.57
CA GLY A 55 -12.03 13.07 14.07
C GLY A 55 -10.78 12.24 13.75
N ILE A 56 -10.38 11.32 14.64
CA ILE A 56 -9.23 10.43 14.37
C ILE A 56 -9.48 9.56 13.14
N ALA A 57 -10.68 8.98 13.01
CA ALA A 57 -11.02 8.15 11.87
C ALA A 57 -10.98 8.94 10.56
N ASP A 58 -11.60 10.12 10.52
CA ASP A 58 -11.67 10.98 9.33
C ASP A 58 -10.27 11.41 8.87
N TYR A 59 -9.43 11.89 9.79
CA TYR A 59 -8.07 12.31 9.43
C TYR A 59 -7.16 11.14 9.04
N THR A 60 -7.38 9.96 9.64
CA THR A 60 -6.66 8.74 9.24
C THR A 60 -7.02 8.34 7.81
N ILE A 61 -8.31 8.29 7.49
CA ILE A 61 -8.79 7.97 6.13
C ILE A 61 -8.31 9.02 5.13
N TYR A 62 -8.41 10.30 5.47
CA TYR A 62 -7.91 11.39 4.63
C TYR A 62 -6.41 11.20 4.32
N TYR A 63 -5.59 10.92 5.33
CA TYR A 63 -4.17 10.67 5.15
C TYR A 63 -3.89 9.47 4.24
N LEU A 64 -4.60 8.36 4.44
CA LEU A 64 -4.47 7.16 3.61
C LEU A 64 -4.86 7.42 2.16
N LEU A 65 -5.97 8.12 1.93
CA LEU A 65 -6.41 8.51 0.59
C LEU A 65 -5.41 9.47 -0.06
N ASN A 66 -4.86 10.41 0.71
CA ASN A 66 -3.85 11.33 0.21
C ASN A 66 -2.55 10.60 -0.18
N ILE A 67 -2.12 9.59 0.59
CA ILE A 67 -1.03 8.71 0.16
C ILE A 67 -1.42 7.98 -1.12
N TYR A 68 -2.60 7.37 -1.18
CA TYR A 68 -3.02 6.57 -2.33
C TYR A 68 -3.08 7.39 -3.63
N PHE A 69 -3.66 8.59 -3.59
CA PHE A 69 -3.82 9.43 -4.78
C PHE A 69 -2.57 10.23 -5.17
N ASN A 70 -1.67 10.52 -4.21
CA ASN A 70 -0.39 11.17 -4.50
C ASN A 70 0.77 10.18 -4.58
N ALA A 71 0.53 8.89 -4.35
CA ALA A 71 1.49 7.86 -4.70
C ALA A 71 1.72 7.99 -6.21
N ASP A 72 2.99 8.07 -6.57
CA ASP A 72 3.40 8.19 -7.96
C ASP A 72 3.08 6.86 -8.67
N LEU A 73 1.88 6.78 -9.23
CA LEU A 73 1.44 5.66 -10.06
C LEU A 73 2.01 5.78 -11.48
N SER A 74 2.96 6.68 -11.75
CA SER A 74 3.65 6.73 -13.04
C SER A 74 4.44 5.44 -13.34
N SER A 75 4.73 4.60 -12.35
CA SER A 75 5.20 3.22 -12.58
C SER A 75 4.17 2.34 -13.30
N PHE A 76 2.92 2.80 -13.39
CA PHE A 76 1.84 2.22 -14.21
C PHE A 76 1.53 3.08 -15.46
N GLU A 77 2.38 4.05 -15.84
CA GLU A 77 2.33 4.60 -17.20
C GLU A 77 2.34 3.44 -18.21
N ASP A 78 1.57 3.57 -19.29
CA ASP A 78 1.41 2.56 -20.35
C ASP A 78 2.79 2.08 -20.86
N VAL A 79 3.38 1.10 -20.18
CA VAL A 79 4.64 0.49 -20.57
C VAL A 79 4.38 -0.13 -21.94
N LYS A 80 5.07 0.36 -22.97
CA LYS A 80 4.99 -0.23 -24.30
C LYS A 80 6.11 -1.24 -24.45
N TYR A 81 5.74 -2.45 -24.82
CA TYR A 81 6.69 -3.52 -25.06
C TYR A 81 7.80 -3.09 -26.04
N GLU A 82 7.42 -2.35 -27.08
CA GLU A 82 8.30 -1.93 -28.18
C GLU A 82 9.35 -0.89 -27.76
N ASP A 83 9.12 -0.16 -26.67
CA ASP A 83 10.03 0.89 -26.19
C ASP A 83 11.18 0.30 -25.34
N ASN A 84 11.13 -0.99 -25.01
CA ASN A 84 11.99 -1.65 -24.01
C ASN A 84 12.83 -2.81 -24.59
N VAL A 85 13.38 -2.64 -25.80
CA VAL A 85 14.10 -3.70 -26.54
C VAL A 85 15.26 -4.31 -25.74
N ASP A 86 16.16 -3.49 -25.19
CA ASP A 86 17.32 -3.96 -24.41
C ASP A 86 16.91 -4.82 -23.21
N PHE A 87 15.79 -4.47 -22.57
CA PHE A 87 15.27 -5.20 -21.43
C PHE A 87 14.58 -6.51 -21.87
N ASN A 88 13.84 -6.48 -22.97
CA ASN A 88 13.21 -7.67 -23.53
C ASN A 88 14.25 -8.72 -23.91
N GLU A 89 15.33 -8.31 -24.59
CA GLU A 89 16.46 -9.18 -24.95
C GLU A 89 17.12 -9.75 -23.70
N TYR A 90 17.37 -8.92 -22.68
CA TYR A 90 17.89 -9.38 -21.40
C TYR A 90 17.02 -10.46 -20.75
N LEU A 91 15.70 -10.28 -20.72
CA LEU A 91 14.77 -11.27 -20.17
C LEU A 91 14.76 -12.56 -20.97
N ASP A 92 14.76 -12.48 -22.30
CA ASP A 92 14.74 -13.65 -23.18
C ASP A 92 16.05 -14.44 -23.11
N ASP A 93 17.19 -13.76 -22.95
CA ASP A 93 18.49 -14.40 -22.73
C ASP A 93 18.58 -15.09 -21.36
N MET A 94 18.00 -14.49 -20.33
CA MET A 94 17.98 -15.09 -18.99
C MET A 94 17.03 -16.28 -18.89
N TYR A 95 15.91 -16.25 -19.62
CA TYR A 95 14.86 -17.25 -19.57
C TYR A 95 14.60 -17.83 -20.95
N GLU A 96 15.52 -18.67 -21.42
CA GLU A 96 15.34 -19.41 -22.67
C GLU A 96 14.27 -20.50 -22.49
N VAL A 97 13.08 -20.26 -23.05
CA VAL A 97 11.97 -21.20 -23.06
C VAL A 97 11.69 -21.65 -24.50
N GLU A 98 11.69 -22.96 -24.72
CA GLU A 98 11.53 -23.53 -26.05
C GLU A 98 10.20 -23.07 -26.69
N ASN A 99 10.28 -22.43 -27.86
CA ASN A 99 9.15 -21.90 -28.63
C ASN A 99 8.36 -20.76 -27.95
N ILE A 100 8.92 -20.08 -26.94
CA ILE A 100 8.26 -18.94 -26.28
C ILE A 100 9.25 -17.78 -26.18
N ILE A 101 8.79 -16.59 -26.57
CA ILE A 101 9.47 -15.32 -26.26
C ILE A 101 9.00 -14.93 -24.87
N TYR A 102 9.87 -15.12 -23.88
CA TYR A 102 9.53 -15.00 -22.47
C TYR A 102 9.10 -13.58 -22.12
N SER A 103 9.88 -12.58 -22.56
CA SER A 103 9.61 -11.16 -22.35
C SER A 103 8.23 -10.75 -22.87
N LYS A 104 7.86 -11.22 -24.07
CA LYS A 104 6.55 -10.96 -24.68
C LYS A 104 5.42 -11.67 -23.97
N ALA A 105 5.61 -12.94 -23.59
CA ALA A 105 4.62 -13.69 -22.85
C ALA A 105 4.34 -13.07 -21.47
N LEU A 106 5.40 -12.62 -20.79
CA LEU A 106 5.29 -11.90 -19.51
C LEU A 106 4.53 -10.58 -19.68
N PHE A 107 4.89 -9.77 -20.68
CA PHE A 107 4.19 -8.52 -20.97
C PHE A 107 2.69 -8.72 -21.24
N ASP A 108 2.33 -9.73 -22.04
CA ASP A 108 0.94 -9.96 -22.45
C ASP A 108 0.09 -10.60 -21.32
N GLN A 109 0.70 -11.39 -20.44
CA GLN A 109 -0.02 -12.15 -19.40
C GLN A 109 0.02 -11.51 -18.02
N ASP A 110 1.11 -10.82 -17.68
CA ASP A 110 1.32 -10.13 -16.40
C ASP A 110 2.10 -8.82 -16.59
N PRO A 111 1.44 -7.75 -17.10
CA PRO A 111 2.07 -6.44 -17.31
C PRO A 111 2.64 -5.82 -16.03
N ALA A 112 2.07 -6.16 -14.85
CA ALA A 112 2.52 -5.64 -13.57
C ALA A 112 3.89 -6.23 -13.21
N ALA A 113 4.04 -7.55 -13.30
CA ALA A 113 5.33 -8.21 -13.08
C ALA A 113 6.39 -7.77 -14.11
N TYR A 114 5.99 -7.55 -15.37
CA TYR A 114 6.86 -6.97 -16.39
C TYR A 114 7.37 -5.58 -15.97
N GLY A 115 6.48 -4.69 -15.53
CA GLY A 115 6.84 -3.34 -15.09
C GLY A 115 7.76 -3.33 -13.87
N GLU A 116 7.55 -4.21 -12.90
CA GLU A 116 8.44 -4.36 -11.74
C GLU A 116 9.86 -4.78 -12.14
N LEU A 117 9.99 -5.79 -13.01
CA LEU A 117 11.29 -6.24 -13.49
C LEU A 117 12.00 -5.18 -14.35
N LEU A 118 11.24 -4.42 -15.16
CA LEU A 118 11.77 -3.30 -15.94
C LEU A 118 12.35 -2.22 -15.02
N ASN A 119 11.62 -1.84 -13.96
CA ASN A 119 12.11 -0.85 -12.99
C ASN A 119 13.42 -1.32 -12.32
N ASN A 120 13.48 -2.58 -11.88
CA ASN A 120 14.70 -3.14 -11.28
C ASN A 120 15.88 -3.10 -12.26
N TYR A 121 15.66 -3.47 -13.52
CA TYR A 121 16.69 -3.43 -14.56
C TYR A 121 17.21 -2.02 -14.82
N LEU A 122 16.31 -1.02 -14.85
CA LEU A 122 16.67 0.38 -15.05
C LEU A 122 17.46 0.94 -13.85
N ASP A 123 17.06 0.59 -12.63
CA ASP A 123 17.75 0.97 -11.39
C ASP A 123 19.18 0.39 -11.34
N GLU A 124 19.36 -0.88 -11.71
CA GLU A 124 20.69 -1.51 -11.80
C GLU A 124 21.58 -0.82 -12.85
N LYS A 125 21.04 -0.54 -14.04
CA LYS A 125 21.76 0.20 -15.09
C LYS A 125 22.12 1.62 -14.68
N GLU A 126 21.30 2.30 -13.88
CA GLU A 126 21.62 3.64 -13.37
C GLU A 126 22.76 3.58 -12.35
N GLN A 127 22.78 2.58 -11.48
CA GLN A 127 23.86 2.38 -10.50
C GLN A 127 25.21 2.03 -11.14
N GLU A 128 25.23 1.26 -12.23
CA GLU A 128 26.45 0.94 -12.98
C GLU A 128 27.05 2.14 -13.72
N ARG A 129 26.28 3.21 -13.92
CA ARG A 129 26.71 4.45 -14.59
C ARG A 129 27.28 5.51 -13.64
N LEU A 130 27.22 5.28 -12.32
CA LEU A 130 27.74 6.15 -11.27
C LEU A 130 29.12 5.69 -10.78
#